data_AF-A0A2A5KKK4-F1
#
_entry.id   AF-A0A2A5KKK4-F1
#
_cell.length_a   1.000
_cell.length_b   1.000
_cell.length_c   1.000
_cell.angle_alpha   90.00
_cell.angle_beta   90.00
_cell.angle_gamma   90.00
#
_symmetry.space_group_name_H-M   'P 1'
#
loop_
_entity.id
_entity.type
_entity.pdbx_description
1 polymer ?
#
loop_
_entity_poly.entity_id
_entity_poly.type
_entity_poly.pdbx_seq_one_letter_code
_entity_poly.pdbx_strand_id
1 'polypeptide(L)'
;MSRRRRRKSDSNLGTIIGGVALFLATAAIGVGVWVLHNRAQAKPVLDKVTLCPLDGPKEITAILLDVTDPISDLTATDLRNQFQEVVASVPAGGLIQVYTLTENPSQLGLSFSGCNPGDASTVDDWTGNPRLVKERWEKGFQKPLDEVAARMNEGVAGKQSPILAGIQRINVEAFSAIQYKDIAKRLVVASDLIEHTSTYSMYSDGVDYSKFQRSGAPDQFRTALNGASVRLLEFQRPGMKFDSLQLAEFWTKWIMSNDGKLDRFTRLEGIR
;
A
#
# COMPACT_ATOMS: atom_id res chain seq x y z
N MET A 1 -63.91 -69.51 -13.20
CA MET A 1 -62.72 -68.83 -12.63
C MET A 1 -62.38 -67.62 -13.51
N SER A 2 -62.48 -66.39 -12.99
CA SER A 2 -62.01 -65.20 -13.72
C SER A 2 -61.16 -64.32 -12.79
N ARG A 3 -59.85 -64.36 -12.96
CA ARG A 3 -58.89 -63.52 -12.21
C ARG A 3 -58.96 -62.08 -12.74
N ARG A 4 -59.52 -61.18 -11.94
CA ARG A 4 -59.53 -59.73 -12.19
C ARG A 4 -58.11 -59.17 -11.98
N ARG A 5 -57.44 -58.81 -13.07
CA ARG A 5 -56.10 -58.21 -13.07
C ARG A 5 -56.21 -56.75 -12.63
N ARG A 6 -55.73 -56.42 -11.42
CA ARG A 6 -55.60 -55.04 -10.93
C ARG A 6 -54.52 -54.34 -11.75
N ARG A 7 -54.88 -53.27 -12.47
CA ARG A 7 -53.94 -52.33 -13.10
C ARG A 7 -53.24 -51.55 -11.98
N LYS A 8 -51.92 -51.73 -11.85
CA LYS A 8 -51.07 -50.94 -10.96
C LYS A 8 -50.80 -49.62 -11.67
N SER A 9 -51.31 -48.53 -11.14
CA SER A 9 -50.97 -47.17 -11.57
C SER A 9 -49.55 -46.88 -11.10
N ASP A 10 -48.55 -47.03 -11.98
CA ASP A 10 -47.18 -46.63 -11.66
C ASP A 10 -47.17 -45.12 -11.40
N SER A 11 -46.92 -44.77 -10.14
CA SER A 11 -47.00 -43.42 -9.64
C SER A 11 -45.87 -42.56 -10.21
N ASN A 12 -46.26 -41.45 -10.84
CA ASN A 12 -45.49 -40.28 -11.29
C ASN A 12 -44.63 -39.58 -10.19
N LEU A 13 -44.39 -40.23 -9.05
CA LEU A 13 -43.74 -39.61 -7.89
C LEU A 13 -42.25 -39.35 -8.15
N GLY A 14 -41.55 -40.28 -8.79
CA GLY A 14 -40.13 -40.13 -9.13
C GLY A 14 -39.88 -39.05 -10.18
N THR A 15 -40.79 -38.89 -11.14
CA THR A 15 -40.74 -37.82 -12.15
C THR A 15 -41.06 -36.46 -11.54
N ILE A 16 -41.99 -36.39 -10.59
CA ILE A 16 -42.28 -35.15 -9.83
C ILE A 16 -41.09 -34.75 -8.95
N ILE A 17 -40.51 -35.69 -8.19
CA ILE A 17 -39.35 -35.41 -7.32
C ILE A 17 -38.14 -35.00 -8.15
N GLY A 18 -37.86 -35.71 -9.25
CA GLY A 18 -36.79 -35.34 -10.17
C GLY A 18 -37.00 -33.96 -10.82
N GLY A 19 -38.24 -33.64 -11.20
CA GLY A 19 -38.60 -32.32 -11.74
C GLY A 19 -38.42 -31.19 -10.73
N VAL A 20 -38.84 -31.40 -9.48
CA VAL A 20 -38.66 -30.41 -8.40
C VAL A 20 -37.18 -30.22 -8.07
N ALA A 21 -36.39 -31.29 -8.00
CA ALA A 21 -34.95 -31.21 -7.76
C ALA A 21 -34.23 -30.45 -8.89
N LEU A 22 -34.59 -30.73 -10.15
CA LEU A 22 -34.03 -30.03 -11.31
C LEU A 22 -34.39 -28.54 -11.32
N PHE A 23 -35.63 -28.21 -10.95
CA PHE A 23 -36.10 -26.83 -10.84
C PHE A 23 -35.34 -26.06 -9.75
N LEU A 24 -35.14 -26.66 -8.58
CA LEU A 24 -34.37 -26.02 -7.49
C LEU A 24 -32.90 -25.84 -7.86
N ALA A 25 -32.29 -26.82 -8.53
CA ALA A 25 -30.91 -26.70 -9.00
C ALA A 25 -30.75 -25.58 -10.04
N THR A 26 -31.67 -25.48 -11.00
CA THR A 26 -31.64 -24.40 -12.01
C THR A 26 -31.93 -23.03 -11.40
N ALA A 27 -32.86 -22.93 -10.44
CA ALA A 27 -33.10 -21.69 -9.71
C ALA A 27 -31.86 -21.25 -8.90
N ALA A 28 -31.18 -22.18 -8.23
CA ALA A 28 -29.95 -21.88 -7.50
C ALA A 28 -28.82 -21.39 -8.42
N ILE A 29 -28.65 -22.01 -9.59
CA ILE A 29 -27.71 -21.55 -10.62
C ILE A 29 -28.11 -20.16 -11.11
N GLY A 30 -29.39 -19.92 -11.40
CA GLY A 30 -29.90 -18.63 -11.85
C GLY A 30 -29.65 -17.51 -10.84
N VAL A 31 -29.90 -17.76 -9.55
CA VAL A 31 -29.59 -16.82 -8.46
C VAL A 31 -28.08 -16.61 -8.35
N GLY A 32 -27.27 -17.67 -8.44
CA GLY A 32 -25.82 -17.57 -8.43
C GLY A 32 -25.28 -16.69 -9.57
N VAL A 33 -25.77 -16.92 -10.80
CA VAL A 33 -25.42 -16.12 -11.97
C VAL A 33 -25.88 -14.67 -11.80
N TRP A 34 -27.09 -14.43 -11.29
CA TRP A 34 -27.59 -13.07 -11.06
C TRP A 34 -26.77 -12.32 -10.01
N VAL A 35 -26.40 -12.96 -8.90
CA VAL A 35 -25.53 -12.36 -7.87
C VAL A 35 -24.15 -12.06 -8.42
N LEU A 36 -23.55 -12.99 -9.17
CA LEU A 36 -22.25 -12.77 -9.82
C LEU A 36 -22.32 -11.66 -10.87
N HIS A 37 -23.41 -11.59 -11.64
CA HIS A 37 -23.62 -10.56 -12.65
C HIS A 37 -23.79 -9.18 -12.03
N ASN A 38 -24.61 -9.04 -10.97
CA ASN A 38 -24.77 -7.76 -10.27
C ASN A 38 -23.47 -7.29 -9.61
N ARG A 39 -22.67 -8.21 -9.06
CA ARG A 39 -21.34 -7.88 -8.51
C ARG A 39 -20.34 -7.47 -9.61
N ALA A 40 -20.44 -8.05 -10.80
CA ALA A 40 -19.60 -7.70 -11.94
C ALA A 40 -20.03 -6.38 -12.63
N GLN A 41 -21.32 -6.03 -12.58
CA GLN A 41 -21.90 -4.84 -13.23
C GLN A 41 -21.87 -3.57 -12.37
N ALA A 42 -21.58 -3.67 -11.08
CA ALA A 42 -21.31 -2.50 -10.24
C ALA A 42 -19.92 -1.93 -10.58
N LYS A 43 -19.75 -1.44 -11.81
CA LYS A 43 -18.56 -0.71 -12.24
C LYS A 43 -18.54 0.62 -11.48
N PRO A 44 -17.56 0.85 -10.59
CA PRO A 44 -17.50 2.11 -9.86
C PRO A 44 -17.27 3.25 -10.85
N VAL A 45 -18.05 4.32 -10.72
CA VAL A 45 -17.81 5.55 -11.48
C VAL A 45 -16.51 6.15 -10.94
N LEU A 46 -15.55 6.39 -11.84
CA LEU A 46 -14.24 6.92 -11.49
C LEU A 46 -14.16 8.41 -11.78
N ASP A 47 -13.43 9.14 -10.94
CA ASP A 47 -12.98 10.49 -11.26
C ASP A 47 -11.98 10.47 -12.43
N LYS A 48 -12.14 11.39 -13.38
CA LYS A 48 -11.37 11.37 -14.65
C LYS A 48 -9.89 11.72 -14.49
N VAL A 49 -9.52 12.38 -13.39
CA VAL A 49 -8.15 12.85 -13.16
C VAL A 49 -7.40 11.87 -12.27
N THR A 50 -7.96 11.57 -11.12
CA THR A 50 -7.37 10.72 -10.08
C THR A 50 -7.59 9.24 -10.32
N LEU A 51 -8.57 8.88 -11.16
CA LEU A 51 -9.04 7.51 -11.41
C LEU A 51 -9.56 6.81 -10.16
N CYS A 52 -9.85 7.58 -9.11
CA CYS A 52 -10.41 7.06 -7.88
C CYS A 52 -11.92 6.87 -7.99
N PRO A 53 -12.49 5.83 -7.35
CA PRO A 53 -13.94 5.70 -7.22
C PRO A 53 -14.54 6.94 -6.54
N LEU A 54 -15.69 7.40 -7.01
CA LEU A 54 -16.37 8.57 -6.44
C LEU A 54 -16.87 8.34 -5.01
N ASP A 55 -17.08 7.09 -4.61
CA ASP A 55 -17.40 6.65 -3.25
C ASP A 55 -16.17 6.48 -2.35
N GLY A 56 -14.96 6.69 -2.89
CA GLY A 56 -13.69 6.66 -2.18
C GLY A 56 -12.82 5.43 -2.49
N PRO A 57 -11.53 5.48 -2.14
CA PRO A 57 -10.62 4.36 -2.35
C PRO A 57 -10.94 3.17 -1.45
N LYS A 58 -10.68 1.97 -1.97
CA LYS A 58 -10.88 0.70 -1.23
C LYS A 58 -9.76 0.40 -0.24
N GLU A 59 -8.58 0.93 -0.51
CA GLU A 59 -7.40 0.87 0.35
C GLU A 59 -6.50 2.08 0.06
N ILE A 60 -5.60 2.39 0.98
CA ILE A 60 -4.61 3.45 0.81
C ILE A 60 -3.22 2.87 0.98
N THR A 61 -2.39 3.05 -0.04
CA THR A 61 -0.96 2.78 0.00
C THR A 61 -0.21 4.11 -0.09
N ALA A 62 0.37 4.54 1.02
CA ALA A 62 1.23 5.71 1.09
C ALA A 62 2.71 5.28 1.06
N ILE A 63 3.51 5.97 0.27
CA ILE A 63 4.93 5.66 0.06
C ILE A 63 5.72 6.90 0.47
N LEU A 64 6.55 6.78 1.50
CA LEU A 64 7.48 7.82 1.94
C LEU A 64 8.86 7.55 1.33
N LEU A 65 9.32 8.46 0.50
CA LEU A 65 10.66 8.44 -0.08
C LEU A 65 11.52 9.46 0.64
N ASP A 66 12.49 8.96 1.38
CA ASP A 66 13.52 9.80 1.95
C ASP A 66 14.60 10.07 0.90
N VAL A 67 14.61 11.31 0.43
CA VAL A 67 15.49 11.81 -0.63
C VAL A 67 16.52 12.79 -0.09
N THR A 68 16.73 12.82 1.24
CA THR A 68 17.67 13.75 1.87
C THR A 68 19.11 13.44 1.48
N ASP A 69 19.43 12.18 1.24
CA ASP A 69 20.76 11.73 0.88
C ASP A 69 20.81 11.04 -0.49
N PRO A 70 21.91 11.17 -1.22
CA PRO A 70 22.05 10.50 -2.50
C PRO A 70 22.21 8.98 -2.37
N ILE A 71 21.66 8.24 -3.34
CA ILE A 71 21.73 6.78 -3.45
C ILE A 71 22.43 6.36 -4.75
N SER A 72 23.02 5.16 -4.76
CA SER A 72 23.67 4.60 -5.97
C SER A 72 22.65 4.29 -7.06
N ASP A 73 23.08 4.26 -8.33
CA ASP A 73 22.24 3.88 -9.47
C ASP A 73 21.65 2.47 -9.33
N LEU A 74 22.41 1.55 -8.71
CA LEU A 74 21.94 0.20 -8.43
C LEU A 74 20.81 0.21 -7.39
N THR A 75 20.98 0.98 -6.31
CA THR A 75 19.94 1.17 -5.28
C THR A 75 18.69 1.84 -5.85
N ALA A 76 18.85 2.85 -6.72
CA ALA A 76 17.74 3.48 -7.42
C ALA A 76 16.99 2.48 -8.31
N THR A 77 17.70 1.56 -8.97
CA THR A 77 17.12 0.52 -9.82
C THR A 77 16.38 -0.53 -8.99
N ASP A 78 16.95 -1.02 -7.90
CA ASP A 78 16.28 -1.96 -6.99
C ASP A 78 15.03 -1.32 -6.35
N LEU A 79 15.13 -0.07 -5.91
CA LEU A 79 14.00 0.70 -5.39
C LEU A 79 12.86 0.82 -6.42
N ARG A 80 13.16 1.02 -7.72
CA ARG A 80 12.15 1.00 -8.79
C ARG A 80 11.48 -0.37 -8.90
N ASN A 81 12.22 -1.47 -8.77
CA ASN A 81 11.65 -2.83 -8.80
C ASN A 81 10.73 -3.08 -7.60
N GLN A 82 11.15 -2.69 -6.38
CA GLN A 82 10.31 -2.78 -5.18
C GLN A 82 9.02 -1.96 -5.32
N PHE A 83 9.11 -0.77 -5.92
CA PHE A 83 7.93 0.06 -6.19
C PHE A 83 6.98 -0.61 -7.18
N GLN A 84 7.50 -1.21 -8.26
CA GLN A 84 6.68 -1.96 -9.20
C GLN A 84 5.96 -3.14 -8.55
N GLU A 85 6.60 -3.85 -7.62
CA GLU A 85 5.95 -4.89 -6.80
C GLU A 85 4.82 -4.32 -5.95
N VAL A 86 5.07 -3.21 -5.23
CA VAL A 86 4.06 -2.54 -4.39
C VAL A 86 2.86 -2.13 -5.23
N VAL A 87 3.10 -1.43 -6.33
CA VAL A 87 2.06 -0.96 -7.26
C VAL A 87 1.25 -2.12 -7.84
N ALA A 88 1.90 -3.20 -8.25
CA ALA A 88 1.23 -4.38 -8.78
C ALA A 88 0.36 -5.10 -7.74
N SER A 89 0.66 -4.93 -6.45
CA SER A 89 -0.13 -5.51 -5.35
C SER A 89 -1.37 -4.69 -4.97
N VAL A 90 -1.48 -3.44 -5.44
CA VAL A 90 -2.63 -2.58 -5.14
C VAL A 90 -3.85 -3.03 -5.96
N PRO A 91 -4.98 -3.39 -5.32
CA PRO A 91 -6.17 -3.84 -6.01
C PRO A 91 -6.88 -2.69 -6.75
N ALA A 92 -7.78 -3.05 -7.66
CA ALA A 92 -8.63 -2.08 -8.35
C ALA A 92 -9.45 -1.23 -7.37
N GLY A 93 -9.33 0.09 -7.50
CA GLY A 93 -9.90 1.11 -6.60
C GLY A 93 -9.00 1.48 -5.42
N GLY A 94 -7.81 0.89 -5.27
CA GLY A 94 -6.82 1.27 -4.26
C GLY A 94 -6.10 2.57 -4.62
N LEU A 95 -5.91 3.46 -3.65
CA LEU A 95 -5.20 4.73 -3.77
C LEU A 95 -3.70 4.53 -3.53
N ILE A 96 -2.88 5.13 -4.40
CA ILE A 96 -1.43 5.22 -4.22
C ILE A 96 -1.06 6.70 -4.07
N GLN A 97 -0.31 7.01 -3.02
CA GLN A 97 0.27 8.33 -2.79
C GLN A 97 1.77 8.20 -2.57
N VAL A 98 2.54 9.02 -3.28
CA VAL A 98 4.00 9.07 -3.14
C VAL A 98 4.38 10.40 -2.54
N TYR A 99 5.07 10.32 -1.42
CA TYR A 99 5.54 11.43 -0.63
C TYR A 99 7.07 11.48 -0.66
N THR A 100 7.62 12.68 -0.71
CA THR A 100 9.06 12.93 -0.58
C THR A 100 9.34 13.64 0.73
N LEU A 101 10.27 13.07 1.51
CA LEU A 101 10.75 13.67 2.73
C LEU A 101 11.57 14.92 2.39
N THR A 102 11.48 15.92 3.26
CA THR A 102 12.30 17.12 3.17
C THR A 102 13.09 17.28 4.46
N GLU A 103 14.14 18.10 4.45
CA GLU A 103 14.90 18.43 5.66
C GLU A 103 14.04 19.15 6.70
N ASN A 104 12.89 19.72 6.32
CA ASN A 104 12.00 20.40 7.25
C ASN A 104 10.93 19.42 7.77
N PRO A 105 10.88 19.12 9.08
CA PRO A 105 9.85 18.26 9.67
C PRO A 105 8.41 18.75 9.41
N SER A 106 8.27 20.06 9.14
CA SER A 106 7.00 20.70 8.84
C SER A 106 6.63 20.71 7.35
N GLN A 107 7.37 20.01 6.49
CA GLN A 107 7.07 19.92 5.07
C GLN A 107 7.20 18.48 4.57
N LEU A 108 6.23 18.07 3.75
CA LEU A 108 6.22 16.80 3.05
C LEU A 108 5.76 17.07 1.62
N GLY A 109 6.57 16.65 0.64
CA GLY A 109 6.20 16.80 -0.77
C GLY A 109 5.25 15.69 -1.18
N LEU A 110 4.15 16.00 -1.86
CA LEU A 110 3.32 15.00 -2.53
C LEU A 110 3.69 14.98 -4.02
N SER A 111 4.44 13.96 -4.45
CA SER A 111 4.89 13.85 -5.84
C SER A 111 3.86 13.17 -6.74
N PHE A 112 3.01 12.31 -6.18
CA PHE A 112 1.97 11.61 -6.92
C PHE A 112 0.77 11.23 -6.03
N SER A 113 -0.43 11.27 -6.60
CA SER A 113 -1.65 10.74 -6.00
C SER A 113 -2.59 10.23 -7.08
N GLY A 114 -3.07 8.99 -6.96
CA GLY A 114 -4.05 8.42 -7.89
C GLY A 114 -4.38 6.96 -7.58
N CYS A 115 -5.53 6.50 -8.06
CA CYS A 115 -6.01 5.14 -7.82
C CYS A 115 -5.72 4.18 -8.97
N ASN A 116 -5.69 2.89 -8.65
CA ASN A 116 -5.69 1.82 -9.64
C ASN A 116 -7.09 1.70 -10.27
N PRO A 117 -7.29 1.99 -11.58
CA PRO A 117 -8.61 1.88 -12.22
C PRO A 117 -9.09 0.43 -12.40
N GLY A 118 -8.23 -0.57 -12.21
CA GLY A 118 -8.50 -1.96 -12.56
C GLY A 118 -8.31 -2.23 -14.06
N ASP A 119 -9.06 -3.20 -14.59
CA ASP A 119 -8.92 -3.64 -15.98
C ASP A 119 -9.45 -2.62 -16.99
N ALA A 120 -8.89 -2.62 -18.20
CA ALA A 120 -9.25 -1.68 -19.27
C ALA A 120 -10.75 -1.63 -19.63
N SER A 121 -11.53 -2.66 -19.27
CA SER A 121 -12.97 -2.74 -19.52
C SER A 121 -13.84 -1.90 -18.56
N THR A 122 -13.26 -1.32 -17.50
CA THR A 122 -13.97 -0.54 -16.47
C THR A 122 -13.96 0.97 -16.71
N VAL A 123 -13.22 1.46 -17.72
CA VAL A 123 -13.08 2.89 -18.00
C VAL A 123 -13.17 3.13 -19.51
N ASP A 124 -13.80 4.23 -19.94
CA ASP A 124 -13.86 4.63 -21.36
C ASP A 124 -12.46 4.59 -22.02
N ASP A 125 -12.44 4.17 -23.28
CA ASP A 125 -11.27 3.79 -24.13
C ASP A 125 -10.07 4.74 -24.11
N TRP A 126 -10.25 5.98 -23.62
CA TRP A 126 -9.20 6.99 -23.59
C TRP A 126 -8.40 7.06 -22.26
N THR A 127 -8.95 6.54 -21.15
CA THR A 127 -8.33 6.65 -19.80
C THR A 127 -8.12 5.30 -19.10
N GLY A 128 -8.70 4.22 -19.62
CA GLY A 128 -8.67 2.90 -19.00
C GLY A 128 -7.43 2.05 -19.21
N ASN A 129 -6.45 2.47 -20.01
CA ASN A 129 -5.31 1.61 -20.30
C ASN A 129 -4.45 1.43 -19.02
N PRO A 130 -4.39 0.23 -18.41
CA PRO A 130 -3.61 0.00 -17.19
C PRO A 130 -2.13 0.30 -17.42
N ARG A 131 -1.65 0.18 -18.66
CA ARG A 131 -0.30 0.58 -19.07
C ARG A 131 -0.07 2.08 -18.91
N LEU A 132 -1.04 2.92 -19.28
CA LEU A 132 -0.92 4.39 -19.14
C LEU A 132 -0.95 4.83 -17.68
N VAL A 133 -1.72 4.14 -16.85
CA VAL A 133 -1.74 4.39 -15.41
C VAL A 133 -0.43 3.96 -14.77
N LYS A 134 0.08 2.77 -15.11
CA LYS A 134 1.42 2.33 -14.71
C LYS A 134 2.50 3.32 -15.15
N GLU A 135 2.45 3.78 -16.39
CA GLU A 135 3.39 4.77 -16.92
C GLU A 135 3.30 6.11 -16.16
N ARG A 136 2.09 6.52 -15.73
CA ARG A 136 1.91 7.72 -14.90
C ARG A 136 2.51 7.54 -13.51
N TRP A 137 2.34 6.37 -12.91
CA TRP A 137 2.96 6.01 -11.63
C TRP A 137 4.48 6.01 -11.72
N GLU A 138 5.01 5.35 -12.74
CA GLU A 138 6.44 5.31 -13.03
C GLU A 138 6.98 6.73 -13.22
N LYS A 139 6.31 7.61 -13.98
CA LYS A 139 6.74 9.01 -14.14
C LYS A 139 6.68 9.81 -12.84
N GLY A 140 5.63 9.66 -12.03
CA GLY A 140 5.49 10.35 -10.73
C GLY A 140 6.56 9.95 -9.72
N PHE A 141 7.08 8.72 -9.85
CA PHE A 141 8.15 8.17 -9.03
C PHE A 141 9.55 8.41 -9.60
N GLN A 142 9.69 8.38 -10.92
CA GLN A 142 10.94 8.56 -11.62
C GLN A 142 11.51 9.95 -11.36
N LYS A 143 10.65 10.98 -11.37
CA LYS A 143 11.06 12.36 -11.13
C LYS A 143 11.81 12.55 -9.80
N PRO A 144 11.27 12.16 -8.63
CA PRO A 144 11.99 12.31 -7.38
C PRO A 144 13.27 11.46 -7.31
N LEU A 145 13.31 10.28 -7.94
CA LEU A 145 14.55 9.49 -8.03
C LEU A 145 15.63 10.15 -8.89
N ASP A 146 15.25 10.73 -10.02
CA ASP A 146 16.18 11.43 -10.90
C ASP A 146 16.76 12.67 -10.20
N GLU A 147 15.94 13.38 -9.42
CA GLU A 147 16.37 14.50 -8.58
C GLU A 147 17.38 14.05 -7.51
N VAL A 148 17.20 12.87 -6.89
CA VAL A 148 18.17 12.30 -5.93
C VAL A 148 19.47 11.91 -6.61
N ALA A 149 19.41 11.22 -7.75
CA ALA A 149 20.59 10.81 -8.50
C ALA A 149 21.39 12.03 -8.98
N ALA A 150 20.72 13.12 -9.38
CA ALA A 150 21.38 14.37 -9.70
C ALA A 150 22.16 14.95 -8.50
N ARG A 151 21.58 14.93 -7.29
CA ARG A 151 22.26 15.38 -6.06
C ARG A 151 23.46 14.52 -5.68
N MET A 152 23.50 13.24 -6.09
CA MET A 152 24.68 12.38 -5.90
C MET A 152 25.90 12.97 -6.59
N ASN A 153 25.73 13.46 -7.81
CA ASN A 153 26.79 14.09 -8.58
C ASN A 153 27.27 15.41 -7.96
N GLU A 154 26.39 16.08 -7.21
CA GLU A 154 26.69 17.34 -6.52
C GLU A 154 27.29 17.14 -5.12
N GLY A 155 27.22 15.92 -4.57
CA GLY A 155 27.79 15.57 -3.26
C GLY A 155 27.07 16.18 -2.05
N VAL A 156 25.85 16.69 -2.21
CA VAL A 156 25.10 17.37 -1.15
C VAL A 156 24.27 16.36 -0.36
N ALA A 157 24.64 16.15 0.90
CA ALA A 157 23.88 15.38 1.88
C ALA A 157 22.91 16.29 2.65
N GLY A 158 21.79 15.73 3.08
CA GLY A 158 20.76 16.49 3.78
C GLY A 158 21.17 16.83 5.22
N LYS A 159 20.75 18.00 5.72
CA LYS A 159 21.05 18.42 7.10
C LYS A 159 20.21 17.70 8.15
N GLN A 160 19.05 17.20 7.77
CA GLN A 160 18.09 16.50 8.64
C GLN A 160 17.37 15.44 7.81
N SER A 161 17.03 14.31 8.46
CA SER A 161 16.11 13.30 7.93
C SER A 161 15.02 13.02 8.99
N PRO A 162 13.93 13.81 8.98
CA PRO A 162 12.85 13.72 9.96
C PRO A 162 11.82 12.64 9.57
N ILE A 163 12.26 11.38 9.47
CA ILE A 163 11.45 10.24 9.00
C ILE A 163 10.20 10.07 9.87
N LEU A 164 10.36 10.15 11.19
CA LEU A 164 9.25 10.08 12.15
C LEU A 164 8.18 11.15 11.89
N ALA A 165 8.60 12.38 11.59
CA ALA A 165 7.69 13.46 11.24
C ALA A 165 6.98 13.18 9.90
N GLY A 166 7.71 12.67 8.90
CA GLY A 166 7.12 12.26 7.62
C GLY A 166 6.02 11.21 7.79
N ILE A 167 6.26 10.18 8.59
CA ILE A 167 5.26 9.14 8.89
C ILE A 167 4.07 9.73 9.65
N GLN A 168 4.32 10.61 10.63
CA GLN A 168 3.25 11.28 11.38
C GLN A 168 2.34 12.09 10.45
N ARG A 169 2.92 12.83 9.51
CA ARG A 169 2.14 13.62 8.53
C ARG A 169 1.33 12.75 7.60
N ILE A 170 1.92 11.69 7.03
CA ILE A 170 1.17 10.74 6.20
C ILE A 170 -0.01 10.17 6.99
N ASN A 171 0.21 9.82 8.25
CA ASN A 171 -0.87 9.30 9.08
C ASN A 171 -2.02 10.31 9.23
N VAL A 172 -1.72 11.59 9.47
CA VAL A 172 -2.72 12.65 9.60
C VAL A 172 -3.40 12.97 8.27
N GLU A 173 -2.62 13.15 7.20
CA GLU A 173 -3.06 13.65 5.91
C GLU A 173 -3.72 12.58 5.03
N ALA A 174 -3.22 11.33 5.08
CA ALA A 174 -3.70 10.23 4.23
C ALA A 174 -4.58 9.22 4.98
N PHE A 175 -4.24 8.85 6.22
CA PHE A 175 -4.86 7.72 6.91
C PHE A 175 -5.99 8.10 7.87
N SER A 176 -5.93 9.28 8.48
CA SER A 176 -6.80 9.66 9.59
C SER A 176 -8.14 10.29 9.18
N ALA A 177 -8.36 10.51 7.88
CA ALA A 177 -9.65 11.03 7.40
C ALA A 177 -10.78 10.07 7.80
N ILE A 178 -11.88 10.60 8.34
CA ILE A 178 -12.97 9.80 8.91
C ILE A 178 -13.54 8.81 7.89
N GLN A 179 -13.63 9.21 6.62
CA GLN A 179 -14.12 8.34 5.54
C GLN A 179 -13.22 7.13 5.26
N TYR A 180 -11.98 7.11 5.76
CA TYR A 180 -11.00 6.03 5.55
C TYR A 180 -10.75 5.20 6.80
N LYS A 181 -11.58 5.36 7.85
CA LYS A 181 -11.40 4.64 9.11
C LYS A 181 -11.32 3.12 8.92
N ASP A 182 -12.24 2.56 8.14
CA ASP A 182 -12.44 1.11 8.03
C ASP A 182 -11.78 0.46 6.79
N ILE A 183 -10.97 1.22 6.04
CA ILE A 183 -10.22 0.68 4.89
C ILE A 183 -8.78 0.34 5.28
N ALA A 184 -8.21 -0.63 4.55
CA ALA A 184 -6.84 -1.08 4.74
C ALA A 184 -5.84 0.05 4.43
N LYS A 185 -4.80 0.16 5.27
CA LYS A 185 -3.76 1.18 5.17
C LYS A 185 -2.41 0.50 5.08
N ARG A 186 -1.62 0.88 4.09
CA ARG A 186 -0.27 0.40 3.85
C ARG A 186 0.67 1.59 3.79
N LEU A 187 1.75 1.54 4.54
CA LEU A 187 2.84 2.51 4.52
C LEU A 187 4.09 1.79 4.00
N VAL A 188 4.72 2.34 2.97
CA VAL A 188 6.04 1.91 2.52
C VAL A 188 7.01 3.04 2.80
N VAL A 189 8.08 2.79 3.54
CA VAL A 189 9.12 3.78 3.82
C VAL A 189 10.39 3.34 3.11
N ALA A 190 10.88 4.15 2.18
CA ALA A 190 12.15 3.95 1.51
C ALA A 190 13.13 5.03 1.98
N SER A 191 14.16 4.65 2.74
CA SER A 191 15.08 5.56 3.41
C SER A 191 16.33 4.81 3.85
N ASP A 192 17.39 5.53 4.23
CA ASP A 192 18.47 4.92 5.02
C ASP A 192 18.00 4.52 6.43
N LEU A 193 16.78 4.92 6.81
CA LEU A 193 16.09 4.63 8.06
C LEU A 193 16.80 5.22 9.29
N ILE A 194 17.71 6.19 9.08
CA ILE A 194 18.47 6.84 10.15
C ILE A 194 17.79 8.16 10.50
N GLU A 195 16.98 8.14 11.57
CA GLU A 195 16.33 9.35 12.07
C GLU A 195 17.38 10.39 12.49
N HIS A 196 17.27 11.59 11.93
CA HIS A 196 18.16 12.71 12.25
C HIS A 196 17.40 14.02 12.36
N THR A 197 17.12 14.41 13.61
CA THR A 197 16.47 15.68 13.96
C THR A 197 17.19 16.35 15.12
N SER A 198 16.78 17.59 15.45
CA SER A 198 17.26 18.27 16.65
C SER A 198 16.80 17.61 17.96
N THR A 199 15.74 16.80 17.94
CA THR A 199 15.14 16.20 19.14
C THR A 199 15.66 14.79 19.41
N TYR A 200 15.96 14.04 18.35
CA TYR A 200 16.56 12.72 18.43
C TYR A 200 17.37 12.44 17.16
N SER A 201 18.53 11.83 17.34
CA SER A 201 19.44 11.51 16.24
C SER A 201 20.10 10.16 16.48
N MET A 202 19.90 9.24 15.54
CA MET A 202 20.56 7.93 15.59
C MET A 202 22.07 8.03 15.39
N TYR A 203 22.58 9.13 14.81
CA TYR A 203 24.02 9.38 14.73
C TYR A 203 24.69 9.55 16.10
N SER A 204 24.01 10.23 17.04
CA SER A 204 24.52 10.46 18.39
C SER A 204 24.13 9.34 19.36
N ASP A 205 22.87 8.93 19.33
CA ASP A 205 22.29 8.05 20.34
C ASP A 205 22.38 6.56 19.97
N GLY A 206 22.60 6.26 18.68
CA GLY A 206 22.52 4.92 18.12
C GLY A 206 21.06 4.47 17.92
N VAL A 207 20.87 3.16 17.85
CA VAL A 207 19.55 2.52 17.65
C VAL A 207 19.01 1.89 18.95
N ASP A 208 19.44 2.41 20.10
CA ASP A 208 18.90 2.01 21.40
C ASP A 208 17.51 2.62 21.62
N TYR A 209 16.49 1.77 21.48
CA TYR A 209 15.09 2.18 21.63
C TYR A 209 14.79 2.81 23.01
N SER A 210 15.50 2.44 24.07
CA SER A 210 15.32 3.05 25.40
C SER A 210 15.78 4.50 25.46
N LYS A 211 16.77 4.89 24.64
CA LYS A 211 17.21 6.28 24.52
C LYS A 211 16.19 7.10 23.75
N PHE A 212 15.65 6.54 22.66
CA PHE A 212 14.53 7.14 21.95
C PHE A 212 13.36 7.42 22.90
N GLN A 213 12.93 6.43 23.69
CA GLN A 213 11.81 6.57 24.64
C GLN A 213 12.04 7.65 25.71
N ARG A 214 13.30 7.93 26.08
CA ARG A 214 13.66 8.97 27.06
C ARG A 214 13.93 10.33 26.43
N SER A 215 13.99 10.41 25.10
CA SER A 215 14.12 11.68 24.37
C SER A 215 12.78 12.40 24.29
N GLY A 216 12.76 13.62 23.72
CA GLY A 216 11.51 14.33 23.42
C GLY A 216 10.79 13.83 22.16
N ALA A 217 11.42 12.94 21.37
CA ALA A 217 10.90 12.50 20.08
C ALA A 217 9.61 11.66 20.14
N PRO A 218 9.39 10.77 21.14
CA PRO A 218 8.13 10.05 21.28
C PRO A 218 6.92 10.97 21.41
N ASP A 219 7.05 12.05 22.17
CA ASP A 219 5.97 13.02 22.37
C ASP A 219 5.79 13.92 21.14
N GLN A 220 6.89 14.42 20.57
CA GLN A 220 6.87 15.29 19.41
C GLN A 220 6.31 14.59 18.16
N PHE A 221 6.73 13.36 17.91
CA PHE A 221 6.37 12.58 16.71
C PHE A 221 5.35 11.48 17.00
N ARG A 222 4.56 11.64 18.07
CA ARG A 222 3.50 10.71 18.42
C ARG A 222 2.55 10.49 17.25
N THR A 223 2.34 9.24 16.87
CA THR A 223 1.46 8.88 15.76
C THR A 223 0.77 7.56 16.04
N ALA A 224 -0.53 7.43 15.77
CA ALA A 224 -1.25 6.17 15.92
C ALA A 224 -1.46 5.56 14.53
N LEU A 225 -0.75 4.49 14.21
CA LEU A 225 -0.82 3.83 12.91
C LEU A 225 -2.12 3.03 12.72
N ASN A 226 -2.89 2.81 13.78
CA ASN A 226 -4.25 2.23 13.75
C ASN A 226 -4.34 0.94 12.92
N GLY A 227 -3.38 0.03 13.14
CA GLY A 227 -3.27 -1.24 12.45
C GLY A 227 -2.67 -1.19 11.04
N ALA A 228 -2.15 -0.04 10.58
CA ALA A 228 -1.53 0.09 9.26
C ALA A 228 -0.36 -0.90 9.10
N SER A 229 -0.29 -1.51 7.93
CA SER A 229 0.79 -2.40 7.52
C SER A 229 1.98 -1.57 7.03
N VAL A 230 3.16 -1.77 7.61
CA VAL A 230 4.37 -0.98 7.33
C VAL A 230 5.43 -1.86 6.66
N ARG A 231 5.90 -1.44 5.50
CA ARG A 231 7.04 -2.03 4.78
C ARG A 231 8.20 -1.05 4.81
N LEU A 232 9.39 -1.55 5.12
CA LEU A 232 10.62 -0.77 5.19
C LEU A 232 11.57 -1.20 4.08
N LEU A 233 12.08 -0.26 3.31
CA LEU A 233 13.07 -0.43 2.25
C LEU A 233 14.31 0.40 2.64
N GLU A 234 15.35 -0.28 3.13
CA GLU A 234 16.55 0.35 3.68
C GLU A 234 17.58 0.64 2.59
N PHE A 235 18.08 1.88 2.56
CA PHE A 235 19.28 2.26 1.82
C PHE A 235 20.51 2.02 2.70
N GLN A 236 21.42 1.17 2.26
CA GLN A 236 22.60 0.85 3.07
C GLN A 236 23.55 2.04 3.15
N ARG A 237 23.85 2.49 4.38
CA ARG A 237 24.87 3.50 4.65
C ARG A 237 26.11 2.87 5.29
N PRO A 238 27.29 2.90 4.64
CA PRO A 238 28.51 2.35 5.22
C PRO A 238 29.02 3.20 6.39
N GLY A 239 29.78 2.58 7.30
CA GLY A 239 30.48 3.27 8.39
C GLY A 239 29.61 3.63 9.60
N MET A 240 28.38 3.14 9.67
CA MET A 240 27.53 3.29 10.85
C MET A 240 27.99 2.39 12.00
N LYS A 241 27.74 2.82 13.24
CA LYS A 241 28.08 2.06 14.46
C LYS A 241 27.12 0.91 14.77
N PHE A 242 26.09 0.75 13.94
CA PHE A 242 25.06 -0.26 14.05
C PHE A 242 24.79 -0.85 12.67
N ASP A 243 24.29 -2.08 12.65
CA ASP A 243 23.93 -2.78 11.42
C ASP A 243 22.42 -2.69 11.11
N SER A 244 22.06 -3.18 9.92
CA SER A 244 20.68 -3.23 9.44
C SER A 244 19.75 -4.04 10.35
N LEU A 245 20.26 -5.05 11.05
CA LEU A 245 19.44 -5.88 11.96
C LEU A 245 19.05 -5.06 13.18
N GLN A 246 20.00 -4.36 13.80
CA GLN A 246 19.72 -3.47 14.92
C GLN A 246 18.78 -2.32 14.53
N LEU A 247 18.93 -1.80 13.30
CA LEU A 247 18.02 -0.80 12.75
C LEU A 247 16.61 -1.36 12.54
N ALA A 248 16.49 -2.56 11.98
CA ALA A 248 15.20 -3.27 11.84
C ALA A 248 14.54 -3.51 13.19
N GLU A 249 15.28 -3.90 14.22
CA GLU A 249 14.77 -4.08 15.58
C GLU A 249 14.23 -2.78 16.18
N PHE A 250 14.93 -1.66 16.00
CA PHE A 250 14.47 -0.35 16.45
C PHE A 250 13.12 -0.01 15.81
N TRP A 251 13.05 -0.07 14.47
CA TRP A 251 11.84 0.29 13.75
C TRP A 251 10.69 -0.67 14.01
N THR A 252 10.96 -1.97 14.19
CA THR A 252 9.94 -2.95 14.60
C THR A 252 9.31 -2.55 15.93
N LYS A 253 10.14 -2.24 16.95
CA LYS A 253 9.65 -1.78 18.25
C LYS A 253 8.84 -0.49 18.12
N TRP A 254 9.34 0.48 17.35
CA TRP A 254 8.65 1.74 17.11
C TRP A 254 7.28 1.52 16.44
N ILE A 255 7.22 0.75 15.35
CA ILE A 255 5.98 0.45 14.63
C ILE A 255 4.95 -0.22 15.56
N MET A 256 5.37 -1.26 16.30
CA MET A 256 4.47 -1.97 17.22
C MET A 256 3.98 -1.08 18.36
N SER A 257 4.84 -0.22 18.90
CA SER A 257 4.46 0.73 19.97
C SER A 257 3.43 1.78 19.53
N ASN A 258 3.35 2.04 18.22
CA ASN A 258 2.43 3.00 17.62
C ASN A 258 1.23 2.29 16.94
N ASP A 259 0.91 1.06 17.35
CA ASP A 259 -0.20 0.24 16.81
C ASP A 259 -0.09 -0.04 15.30
N GLY A 260 1.12 -0.19 14.78
CA GLY A 260 1.38 -0.63 13.40
C GLY A 260 1.76 -2.11 13.31
N LYS A 261 1.78 -2.64 12.10
CA LYS A 261 2.20 -4.03 11.81
C LYS A 261 3.33 -4.02 10.79
N LEU A 262 4.51 -4.53 11.17
CA LEU A 262 5.59 -4.72 10.20
C LEU A 262 5.21 -5.83 9.22
N ASP A 263 5.18 -5.50 7.92
CA ASP A 263 4.98 -6.45 6.81
C ASP A 263 6.31 -7.07 6.39
N ARG A 264 7.29 -6.22 6.09
CA ARG A 264 8.61 -6.63 5.58
C ARG A 264 9.64 -5.54 5.85
N PHE A 265 10.85 -5.97 6.17
CA PHE A 265 12.06 -5.15 6.14
C PHE A 265 12.95 -5.69 5.02
N THR A 266 13.23 -4.86 4.02
CA THR A 266 14.08 -5.22 2.88
C THR A 266 15.27 -4.29 2.85
N ARG A 267 16.46 -4.88 2.84
CA ARG A 267 17.70 -4.15 2.58
C ARG A 267 17.92 -4.06 1.08
N LEU A 268 17.94 -2.86 0.52
CA LEU A 268 18.11 -2.69 -0.92
C LEU A 268 19.54 -3.02 -1.36
N GLU A 269 19.66 -3.43 -2.61
CA GLU A 269 20.91 -3.69 -3.28
C GLU A 269 21.68 -2.39 -3.58
N GLY A 270 23.00 -2.54 -3.69
CA GLY A 270 23.92 -1.41 -3.80
C GLY A 270 24.31 -0.84 -2.45
N ILE A 271 25.58 -0.46 -2.36
CA ILE A 271 26.14 0.30 -1.23
C ILE A 271 26.58 1.63 -1.84
N ARG A 272 26.30 2.72 -1.12
CA ARG A 272 26.82 4.04 -1.48
C ARG A 272 28.35 4.06 -1.49
#